data_AF-A0A7Y7IZ19-F1
#
_entry.id   AF-A0A7Y7IZ19-F1
#
_cell.length_a   1.000
_cell.length_b   1.000
_cell.length_c   1.000
_cell.angle_alpha   90.00
_cell.angle_beta   90.00
_cell.angle_gamma   90.00
#
_symmetry.space_group_name_H-M   'P 1'
#
loop_
_entity.id
_entity.type
_entity.pdbx_description
1 polymer ?
#
loop_
_entity_poly.entity_id
_entity_poly.type
_entity_poly.pdbx_seq_one_letter_code
_entity_poly.pdbx_strand_id
1 'polypeptide(L)'
;MIFVRACLFNVYFMLLTLVMGVGAWPIRLFARSLALPYAKLWTRLAVGGLRRICGIRLVVTGREHLPAGRPCLVASQHQSAFDTLVWMNLVERPAYVMKEELTRLPLVGPMLLLAGMIPVRRAEGAKALR
;
A
#
# COMPACT_ATOMS: atom_id res chain seq x y z
N MET A 1 -7.38 -25.50 9.70
CA MET A 1 -8.07 -24.21 9.94
C MET A 1 -7.32 -22.99 9.41
N ILE A 2 -5.99 -22.88 9.56
CA ILE A 2 -5.20 -21.76 9.01
C ILE A 2 -5.36 -21.63 7.49
N PHE A 3 -5.27 -22.75 6.76
CA PHE A 3 -5.43 -22.77 5.30
C PHE A 3 -6.76 -22.16 4.84
N VAL A 4 -7.88 -22.55 5.46
CA VAL A 4 -9.21 -22.01 5.13
C VAL A 4 -9.26 -20.49 5.33
N ARG A 5 -8.74 -19.99 6.46
CA ARG A 5 -8.68 -18.55 6.74
C ARG A 5 -7.81 -17.81 5.73
N ALA A 6 -6.67 -18.39 5.36
CA ALA A 6 -5.80 -17.83 4.33
C ALA A 6 -6.49 -17.79 2.96
N CYS A 7 -7.17 -18.86 2.55
CA CYS A 7 -7.95 -18.88 1.31
C CYS A 7 -9.06 -17.82 1.32
N LEU A 8 -9.86 -17.76 2.38
CA LEU A 8 -10.91 -16.75 2.54
C LEU A 8 -10.35 -15.33 2.48
N PHE A 9 -9.23 -15.08 3.14
CA PHE A 9 -8.58 -13.77 3.09
C PHE A 9 -8.07 -13.44 1.68
N ASN A 10 -7.46 -14.40 0.97
CA ASN A 10 -7.01 -14.17 -0.40
C ASN A 10 -8.17 -13.83 -1.34
N VAL A 11 -9.28 -14.57 -1.26
CA VAL A 11 -10.50 -14.25 -2.03
C VAL A 11 -11.00 -12.85 -1.67
N TYR A 12 -11.13 -12.55 -0.37
CA TYR A 12 -11.53 -11.22 0.11
C TYR A 12 -10.61 -10.11 -0.43
N PHE A 13 -9.30 -10.29 -0.34
CA PHE A 13 -8.31 -9.29 -0.74
C PHE A 13 -8.30 -9.07 -2.25
N MET A 14 -8.45 -10.13 -3.04
CA MET A 14 -8.60 -10.03 -4.50
C MET A 14 -9.88 -9.29 -4.88
N LEU A 15 -11.02 -9.64 -4.29
CA LEU A 15 -12.29 -8.96 -4.53
C LEU A 15 -12.25 -7.49 -4.12
N LEU A 16 -11.70 -7.20 -2.93
CA LEU A 16 -11.50 -5.83 -2.45
C LEU A 16 -10.66 -5.02 -3.45
N THR A 17 -9.55 -5.58 -3.91
CA THR A 17 -8.64 -4.92 -4.86
C THR A 17 -9.29 -4.72 -6.22
N LEU A 18 -10.08 -5.68 -6.69
CA LEU A 18 -10.82 -5.56 -7.95
C LEU A 18 -11.89 -4.45 -7.85
N VAL A 19 -12.74 -4.50 -6.82
CA VAL A 19 -13.82 -3.53 -6.60
C VAL A 19 -13.25 -2.13 -6.44
N MET A 20 -12.22 -1.96 -5.61
CA MET A 20 -11.59 -0.64 -5.44
C MET A 20 -10.78 -0.21 -6.65
N GLY A 21 -10.16 -1.15 -7.38
CA GLY A 21 -9.46 -0.86 -8.62
C GLY A 21 -10.37 -0.28 -9.69
N VAL A 22 -11.57 -0.85 -9.85
CA VAL A 22 -12.63 -0.32 -10.72
C VAL A 22 -13.19 0.99 -10.17
N GLY A 23 -13.52 1.04 -8.88
CA GLY A 23 -14.03 2.23 -8.19
C GLY A 23 -13.07 3.42 -8.17
N ALA A 24 -11.78 3.20 -8.47
CA ALA A 24 -10.79 4.26 -8.62
C ALA A 24 -10.90 5.02 -9.95
N TRP A 25 -11.65 4.55 -10.95
CA TRP A 25 -11.76 5.22 -12.24
C TRP A 25 -12.20 6.69 -12.16
N PRO A 26 -13.28 7.04 -11.44
CA PRO A 26 -13.67 8.43 -11.24
C PRO A 26 -12.58 9.27 -10.58
N ILE A 27 -11.82 8.69 -9.64
CA ILE A 27 -10.72 9.38 -8.95
C ILE A 27 -9.59 9.71 -9.93
N ARG A 28 -9.25 8.79 -10.83
CA ARG A 28 -8.20 8.99 -11.85
C ARG A 28 -8.52 10.14 -12.80
N LEU A 29 -9.80 10.27 -13.16
CA LEU A 29 -10.26 11.22 -14.15
C LEU A 29 -10.57 12.59 -13.55
N PHE A 30 -11.21 12.64 -12.38
CA PHE A 30 -11.84 13.86 -11.88
C PHE A 30 -11.34 14.32 -10.50
N ALA A 31 -10.83 13.41 -9.66
CA ALA A 31 -10.56 13.71 -8.25
C ALA A 31 -9.18 13.22 -7.79
N ARG A 32 -8.13 13.54 -8.55
CA ARG A 32 -6.76 13.04 -8.32
C ARG A 32 -6.24 13.29 -6.90
N SER A 33 -6.66 14.37 -6.24
CA SER A 33 -6.31 14.67 -4.84
C SER A 33 -6.78 13.62 -3.83
N LEU A 34 -7.80 12.82 -4.19
CA LEU A 34 -8.33 11.73 -3.35
C LEU A 34 -7.55 10.42 -3.50
N ALA A 35 -6.55 10.35 -4.39
CA ALA A 35 -5.83 9.11 -4.66
C ALA A 35 -5.15 8.51 -3.43
N LEU A 36 -4.42 9.33 -2.66
CA LEU A 36 -3.76 8.87 -1.44
C LEU A 36 -4.76 8.48 -0.34
N PRO A 37 -5.78 9.30 0.02
CA PRO A 37 -6.84 8.88 0.93
C PRO A 37 -7.51 7.55 0.52
N TYR A 38 -7.73 7.34 -0.78
CA TYR A 38 -8.31 6.11 -1.30
C TYR A 38 -7.38 4.90 -1.15
N ALA A 39 -6.08 5.07 -1.43
CA ALA A 39 -5.07 4.04 -1.19
C ALA A 39 -4.96 3.68 0.32
N LYS A 40 -5.07 4.67 1.21
CA LYS A 40 -5.16 4.44 2.65
C LYS A 40 -6.42 3.68 3.03
N LEU A 41 -7.57 3.99 2.44
CA LEU A 41 -8.79 3.22 2.67
C LEU A 41 -8.62 1.75 2.27
N TRP A 42 -8.06 1.48 1.08
CA TRP A 42 -7.80 0.12 0.60
C TRP A 42 -6.91 -0.66 1.57
N THR A 43 -5.80 -0.07 2.02
CA THR A 43 -4.91 -0.70 3.00
C THR A 43 -5.56 -0.91 4.37
N ARG A 44 -6.39 0.02 4.86
CA ARG A 44 -7.16 -0.17 6.12
C ARG A 44 -8.13 -1.33 6.02
N LEU A 45 -8.83 -1.46 4.91
CA LEU A 45 -9.75 -2.57 4.66
C LEU A 45 -8.97 -3.90 4.57
N ALA A 46 -7.83 -3.93 3.88
CA ALA A 46 -6.96 -5.11 3.84
C ALA A 46 -6.46 -5.53 5.23
N VAL A 47 -5.90 -4.61 6.02
CA VAL A 47 -5.47 -4.89 7.41
C VAL A 47 -6.64 -5.29 8.30
N GLY A 48 -7.81 -4.65 8.11
CA GLY A 48 -9.05 -5.02 8.78
C GLY A 48 -9.52 -6.44 8.43
N GLY A 49 -9.33 -6.88 7.18
CA GLY A 49 -9.58 -8.25 6.73
C GLY A 49 -8.61 -9.25 7.36
N LEU A 50 -7.30 -8.93 7.42
CA LEU A 50 -6.30 -9.75 8.11
C LEU A 50 -6.66 -9.92 9.59
N ARG A 51 -7.14 -8.85 10.25
CA ARG A 51 -7.59 -8.93 11.64
C ARG A 51 -8.83 -9.82 11.81
N ARG A 52 -9.87 -9.62 11.00
CA ARG A 52 -11.15 -10.32 11.16
C ARG A 52 -11.10 -11.78 10.69
N ILE A 53 -10.48 -12.04 9.53
CA ILE A 53 -10.43 -13.36 8.91
C ILE A 53 -9.27 -14.17 9.47
N CYS A 54 -8.06 -13.59 9.49
CA CYS A 54 -6.82 -14.27 9.89
C CYS A 54 -6.43 -14.04 11.36
N GLY A 55 -7.12 -13.18 12.11
CA GLY A 55 -6.85 -12.96 13.54
C GLY A 55 -5.53 -12.24 13.81
N ILE A 56 -4.96 -11.61 12.78
CA ILE A 56 -3.67 -10.92 12.88
C ILE A 56 -3.91 -9.57 13.55
N ARG A 57 -3.26 -9.35 14.69
CA ARG A 57 -3.33 -8.09 15.45
C ARG A 57 -2.08 -7.28 15.21
N LEU A 58 -2.25 -6.05 14.71
CA LEU A 58 -1.18 -5.07 14.60
C LEU A 58 -1.01 -4.38 15.96
N VAL A 59 0.19 -4.50 16.53
CA VAL A 59 0.62 -3.75 17.72
C VAL A 59 1.68 -2.76 17.26
N VAL A 60 1.52 -1.50 17.62
CA VAL A 60 2.46 -0.43 17.27
C VAL A 60 2.94 0.19 18.57
N THR A 61 4.26 0.18 18.78
CA THR A 61 4.93 0.83 19.90
C THR A 61 5.84 1.93 19.35
N GLY A 62 6.10 2.98 20.14
CA GLY A 62 6.99 4.07 19.72
C GLY A 62 6.43 4.96 18.61
N ARG A 63 5.10 5.06 18.47
CA ARG A 63 4.45 5.85 17.39
C ARG A 63 4.77 7.34 17.49
N GLU A 64 4.96 7.83 18.71
CA GLU A 64 5.36 9.18 19.07
C GLU A 64 6.72 9.59 18.48
N HIS A 65 7.58 8.62 18.12
CA HIS A 65 8.85 8.91 17.47
C HIS A 65 8.72 9.22 15.97
N LEU A 66 7.53 9.04 15.38
CA LEU A 66 7.29 9.43 14.00
C LEU A 66 7.23 10.96 13.90
N PRO A 67 8.12 11.61 13.14
CA PRO A 67 8.19 13.07 13.09
C PRO A 67 6.97 13.63 12.35
N ALA A 68 6.04 14.22 13.11
CA ALA A 68 4.85 14.85 12.54
C ALA A 68 5.23 16.11 11.74
N GLY A 69 4.60 16.29 10.58
CA GLY A 69 4.76 17.48 9.74
C GLY A 69 6.14 17.69 9.11
N ARG A 70 7.09 16.75 9.27
CA ARG A 70 8.44 16.84 8.70
C ARG A 70 8.75 15.64 7.80
N PRO A 71 9.37 15.85 6.63
CA PRO A 71 9.85 14.75 5.81
C PRO A 71 10.87 13.89 6.57
N CYS A 72 10.78 12.57 6.42
CA CYS A 72 11.75 11.63 6.96
C CYS A 72 11.89 10.41 6.06
N LEU A 73 13.02 9.71 6.18
CA LEU A 73 13.21 8.40 5.56
C LEU A 73 12.90 7.31 6.60
N VAL A 74 11.89 6.49 6.32
CA VAL A 74 11.58 5.33 7.16
C VAL A 74 12.39 4.13 6.68
N ALA A 75 13.46 3.81 7.41
CA ALA A 75 14.25 2.61 7.18
C ALA A 75 13.68 1.43 7.98
N SER A 76 12.84 0.60 7.35
CA SER A 76 12.23 -0.59 7.95
C SER A 76 12.82 -1.84 7.33
N GLN A 77 13.13 -2.85 8.14
CA GLN A 77 13.40 -4.19 7.63
C GLN A 77 12.17 -4.66 6.83
N HIS A 78 12.41 -5.19 5.63
CA HIS A 78 11.34 -5.73 4.78
C HIS A 78 11.19 -7.23 5.04
N GLN A 79 10.03 -7.64 5.53
CA GLN A 79 9.70 -9.03 5.83
C GLN A 79 8.60 -9.58 4.94
N SER A 80 7.65 -8.73 4.52
CA SER A 80 6.55 -9.18 3.68
C SER A 80 5.81 -8.02 3.02
N ALA A 81 4.86 -8.35 2.14
CA ALA A 81 3.95 -7.36 1.58
C ALA A 81 3.11 -6.62 2.65
N PHE A 82 2.93 -7.21 3.84
CA PHE A 82 2.18 -6.60 4.94
C PHE A 82 2.79 -5.26 5.39
N ASP A 83 4.13 -5.12 5.29
CA ASP A 83 4.86 -3.91 5.69
C ASP A 83 4.31 -2.67 4.95
N THR A 84 3.98 -2.83 3.67
CA THR A 84 3.44 -1.76 2.84
C THR A 84 2.03 -1.33 3.29
N LEU A 85 1.19 -2.28 3.73
CA LEU A 85 -0.15 -2.00 4.20
C LEU A 85 -0.15 -1.24 5.54
N VAL A 86 0.78 -1.62 6.42
CA VAL A 86 0.95 -1.01 7.74
C VAL A 86 1.48 0.42 7.59
N TRP A 87 2.62 0.60 6.94
CA TRP A 87 3.25 1.91 6.81
C TRP A 87 2.38 2.93 6.06
N MET A 88 1.55 2.48 5.11
CA MET A 88 0.60 3.33 4.40
C MET A 88 -0.37 4.06 5.35
N ASN A 89 -0.64 3.42 6.49
CA ASN A 89 -1.57 3.91 7.52
C ASN A 89 -0.88 4.55 8.73
N LEU A 90 0.38 4.23 8.99
CA LEU A 90 1.14 4.83 10.09
C LEU A 90 1.71 6.20 9.73
N VAL A 91 2.10 6.39 8.46
CA VAL A 91 2.68 7.65 7.97
C VAL A 91 1.60 8.53 7.34
N GLU A 92 1.69 9.84 7.52
CA GLU A 92 0.71 10.80 7.01
C GLU A 92 0.73 10.90 5.48
N ARG A 93 1.91 11.00 4.86
CA ARG A 93 2.08 11.07 3.40
C ARG A 93 3.21 10.15 2.95
N PRO A 94 2.99 8.82 2.94
CA PRO A 94 4.01 7.85 2.56
C PRO A 94 4.29 7.92 1.05
N ALA A 95 5.55 7.74 0.67
CA ALA A 95 5.98 7.50 -0.69
C ALA A 95 6.91 6.27 -0.70
N TYR A 96 6.56 5.24 -1.47
CA TYR A 96 7.37 4.03 -1.60
C TYR A 96 8.21 4.08 -2.85
N VAL A 97 9.47 3.67 -2.71
CA VAL A 97 10.30 3.27 -3.85
C VAL A 97 9.88 1.86 -4.26
N MET A 98 9.33 1.72 -5.47
CA MET A 98 8.69 0.49 -5.93
C MET A 98 9.15 0.09 -7.33
N LYS A 99 8.89 -1.17 -7.71
CA LYS A 99 9.16 -1.71 -9.04
C LYS A 99 8.38 -0.94 -10.11
N GLU A 100 9.06 -0.48 -11.17
CA GLU A 100 8.40 0.23 -12.29
C GLU A 100 7.30 -0.63 -12.93
N GLU A 101 7.46 -1.95 -12.97
CA GLU A 101 6.50 -2.87 -13.56
C GLU A 101 5.11 -2.78 -12.91
N LEU A 102 5.02 -2.37 -11.64
CA LEU A 102 3.75 -2.17 -10.94
C LEU A 102 2.91 -1.04 -11.55
N THR A 103 3.55 -0.07 -12.21
CA THR A 103 2.84 1.02 -12.92
C THR A 103 2.03 0.51 -14.10
N ARG A 104 2.38 -0.67 -14.64
CA ARG A 104 1.70 -1.29 -15.79
C ARG A 104 0.44 -2.06 -15.41
N LEU A 105 0.19 -2.28 -14.11
CA LEU A 105 -1.02 -2.94 -13.65
C LEU A 105 -2.23 -2.00 -13.84
N PRO A 106 -3.22 -2.33 -14.70
CA PRO A 106 -4.25 -1.37 -15.12
C PRO A 106 -5.14 -0.91 -13.95
N LEU A 107 -5.36 -1.77 -12.95
CA LEU A 107 -6.20 -1.44 -11.80
C LEU A 107 -5.45 -0.73 -10.67
N VAL A 108 -4.13 -0.89 -10.55
CA VAL A 108 -3.37 -0.43 -9.38
C VAL A 108 -2.33 0.62 -9.77
N GLY A 109 -1.63 0.42 -10.89
CA GLY A 109 -0.54 1.26 -11.39
C GLY A 109 -0.86 2.75 -11.46
N PRO A 110 -1.94 3.17 -12.16
CA PRO A 110 -2.31 4.59 -12.22
C PRO A 110 -2.54 5.21 -10.84
N MET A 111 -3.11 4.45 -9.90
CA MET A 111 -3.35 4.92 -8.53
C MET A 111 -2.07 5.01 -7.72
N LEU A 112 -1.10 4.11 -7.93
CA LEU A 112 0.21 4.21 -7.28
C LEU A 112 0.92 5.51 -7.67
N LEU A 113 0.89 5.87 -8.95
CA LEU A 113 1.47 7.12 -9.43
C LEU A 113 0.75 8.34 -8.86
N LEU A 114 -0.59 8.35 -8.89
CA LEU A 114 -1.40 9.45 -8.34
C LEU A 114 -1.25 9.59 -6.82
N ALA A 115 -0.96 8.50 -6.10
CA ALA A 115 -0.69 8.51 -4.67
C ALA A 115 0.74 8.97 -4.31
N GLY A 116 1.59 9.26 -5.29
CA GLY A 116 2.96 9.76 -5.09
C GLY A 116 4.02 8.68 -4.90
N MET A 117 3.76 7.44 -5.35
CA MET A 117 4.76 6.36 -5.29
C MET A 117 5.83 6.54 -6.37
N ILE A 118 7.06 6.14 -6.06
CA ILE A 118 8.24 6.38 -6.88
C ILE A 118 8.65 5.07 -7.59
N PRO A 119 8.37 4.91 -8.89
CA PRO A 119 8.82 3.74 -9.63
C PRO A 119 10.32 3.79 -9.92
N VAL A 120 11.00 2.65 -9.83
CA VAL A 120 12.41 2.48 -10.19
C VAL A 120 12.62 1.23 -11.05
N ARG A 121 13.43 1.38 -12.09
CA ARG A 121 13.92 0.27 -12.92
C ARG A 121 15.10 -0.41 -12.23
N ARG A 122 14.88 -1.61 -11.71
CA ARG A 122 15.94 -2.37 -11.01
C ARG A 122 16.99 -2.99 -11.95
N ALA A 123 16.70 -3.07 -13.25
CA ALA A 123 17.61 -3.63 -14.25
C ALA A 123 18.92 -2.82 -14.44
N GLU A 124 19.02 -1.61 -13.89
CA GLU A 124 20.22 -0.77 -13.98
C GLU A 124 21.13 -0.81 -12.73
N GLY A 125 20.75 -1.57 -11.69
CA GLY A 125 21.58 -1.72 -10.49
C GLY A 125 21.99 -0.38 -9.85
N ALA A 126 23.23 -0.28 -9.39
CA ALA A 126 23.82 0.93 -8.79
C ALA A 126 23.86 2.16 -9.73
N LYS A 127 23.57 2.02 -11.03
CA LYS A 127 23.48 3.16 -11.96
C LYS A 127 22.24 4.02 -11.76
N ALA A 128 21.18 3.48 -11.14
CA ALA A 128 19.96 4.25 -10.83
C ALA A 128 20.14 5.24 -9.66
N LEU A 129 21.29 5.23 -8.97
CA LEU A 129 21.65 6.12 -7.85
C LEU A 129 22.57 7.29 -8.25
N ARG A 130 22.91 7.44 -9.53
CA ARG A 130 23.72 8.55 -10.06
C ARG A 130 22.87 9.57 -10.79
#